data_AF-A0A9N9ZHG0-F1
#
_entry.id   AF-A0A9N9ZHG0-F1
#
_cell.length_a   1.000
_cell.length_b   1.000
_cell.length_c   1.000
_cell.angle_alpha   90.00
_cell.angle_beta   90.00
_cell.angle_gamma   90.00
#
_symmetry.space_group_name_H-M   'P 1'
#
loop_
_entity.id
_entity.type
_entity.pdbx_description
1 polymer ?
#
loop_
_entity_poly.entity_id
_entity_poly.type
_entity_poly.pdbx_seq_one_letter_code
_entity_poly.pdbx_strand_id
1 'polypeptide(L)'
;MIHSFLISTLLTLAAVVHSYPAQYPKITVHDLTSRNAVQLESRQERPVSFEFHASGANSTHEFVQDALQGLESYFEESDNCLKEMITISVLDLTIASFIGKGVAKSSVKPIFSQLKEKISSLSMVHGTTMQLCGNSRTSEHTVGITIDTSGDATATEKIQRAWGRGECAEVSGLVTSTLEISIEEAAVAETTQV
;
A
#
# COMPACT_ATOMS: atom_id res chain seq x y z
N MET A 1 42.32 58.78 -8.25
CA MET A 1 43.30 58.09 -9.11
C MET A 1 43.53 56.72 -8.47
N ILE A 2 42.88 55.70 -9.06
CA ILE A 2 43.06 54.23 -8.94
C ILE A 2 43.32 53.65 -7.53
N HIS A 3 42.28 53.04 -6.94
CA HIS A 3 42.42 52.05 -5.86
C HIS A 3 42.39 50.63 -6.44
N SER A 4 43.41 49.87 -6.10
CA SER A 4 43.59 48.45 -6.38
C SER A 4 42.40 47.59 -5.92
N PHE A 5 41.92 46.72 -6.80
CA PHE A 5 41.14 45.54 -6.46
C PHE A 5 41.72 44.34 -7.18
N LEU A 6 42.31 43.43 -6.42
CA LEU A 6 42.47 42.03 -6.78
C LEU A 6 42.57 41.28 -5.46
N ILE A 7 41.62 40.38 -5.20
CA ILE A 7 41.84 39.04 -4.64
C ILE A 7 40.49 38.29 -4.70
N SER A 8 40.54 37.20 -5.48
CA SER A 8 39.93 35.89 -5.25
C SER A 8 38.46 35.77 -4.88
N THR A 9 37.70 35.13 -5.78
CA THR A 9 36.83 34.00 -5.39
C THR A 9 36.58 33.10 -6.60
N LEU A 10 37.18 31.91 -6.60
CA LEU A 10 36.56 30.71 -7.16
C LEU A 10 35.33 30.39 -6.30
N LEU A 11 34.21 29.98 -6.92
CA LEU A 11 33.55 28.70 -6.61
C LEU A 11 32.29 28.52 -7.50
N THR A 12 32.30 27.41 -8.24
CA THR A 12 31.15 26.52 -8.56
C THR A 12 29.84 27.13 -9.06
N LEU A 13 29.58 26.96 -10.37
CA LEU A 13 28.23 26.75 -10.89
C LEU A 13 27.63 25.51 -10.21
N ALA A 14 26.76 25.72 -9.24
CA ALA A 14 25.77 24.72 -8.84
C ALA A 14 24.51 24.92 -9.68
N ALA A 15 24.02 23.82 -10.22
CA ALA A 15 22.85 23.74 -11.07
C ALA A 15 21.62 24.40 -10.43
N VAL A 16 20.93 25.22 -11.21
CA VAL A 16 19.57 25.68 -10.93
C VAL A 16 18.64 24.49 -11.14
N VAL A 17 18.38 23.74 -10.07
CA VAL A 17 17.20 22.85 -10.00
C VAL A 17 16.12 23.64 -9.29
N HIS A 18 15.06 23.95 -10.03
CA HIS A 18 13.90 24.67 -9.55
C HIS A 18 13.30 23.95 -8.32
N SER A 19 13.26 24.68 -7.21
CA SER A 19 12.52 24.30 -6.01
C SER A 19 11.01 24.40 -6.29
N TYR A 20 10.36 23.26 -6.51
CA TYR A 20 8.94 23.12 -6.19
C TYR A 20 8.85 22.49 -4.81
N PRO A 21 8.19 23.11 -3.81
CA PRO A 21 7.87 22.42 -2.58
C PRO A 21 6.82 21.35 -2.91
N ALA A 22 7.23 20.09 -2.90
CA ALA A 22 6.30 18.97 -2.87
C ALA A 22 5.52 19.05 -1.56
N GLN A 23 4.34 19.65 -1.62
CA GLN A 23 3.38 19.67 -0.53
C GLN A 23 2.70 18.30 -0.50
N TYR A 24 3.41 17.30 0.03
CA TYR A 24 2.86 15.97 0.25
C TYR A 24 1.61 16.08 1.14
N PRO A 25 0.54 15.34 0.84
CA PRO A 25 -0.64 15.33 1.67
C PRO A 25 -0.29 14.84 3.08
N LYS A 26 -0.94 15.43 4.09
CA LYS A 26 -0.78 15.08 5.50
C LYS A 26 -1.28 13.65 5.74
N ILE A 27 -0.38 12.69 5.69
CA ILE A 27 -0.67 11.27 6.02
C ILE A 27 -1.03 11.21 7.51
N THR A 28 -2.27 10.82 7.81
CA THR A 28 -2.70 10.56 9.20
C THR A 28 -2.65 9.05 9.42
N VAL A 29 -1.64 8.58 10.16
CA VAL A 29 -1.47 7.15 10.47
C VAL A 29 -2.16 6.85 11.79
N HIS A 30 -3.14 5.95 11.78
CA HIS A 30 -3.75 5.38 12.99
C HIS A 30 -3.07 4.03 13.31
N ASP A 31 -2.48 3.91 14.50
CA ASP A 31 -1.72 2.73 14.96
C ASP A 31 -2.52 2.00 16.06
N LEU A 32 -2.78 0.69 15.88
CA LEU A 32 -3.64 -0.11 16.78
C LEU A 32 -3.03 -1.46 17.20
N THR A 33 -1.73 -1.73 17.01
CA THR A 33 -1.15 -3.07 17.26
C THR A 33 -0.20 -3.17 18.46
N SER A 34 -0.30 -4.30 19.18
CA SER A 34 0.53 -4.70 20.33
C SER A 34 1.69 -5.62 19.91
N ARG A 35 2.86 -5.48 20.56
CA ARG A 35 4.15 -6.09 20.17
C ARG A 35 4.29 -7.56 20.57
N ASN A 36 4.85 -8.37 19.66
CA ASN A 36 5.75 -9.50 19.95
C ASN A 36 6.68 -9.72 18.72
N ALA A 37 7.98 -9.92 18.97
CA ALA A 37 8.98 -10.14 17.92
C ALA A 37 8.82 -11.55 17.31
N VAL A 38 8.75 -11.63 15.98
CA VAL A 38 8.55 -12.88 15.24
C VAL A 38 9.90 -13.54 14.92
N GLN A 39 9.98 -14.85 15.17
CA GLN A 39 11.11 -15.74 14.87
C GLN A 39 11.26 -15.91 13.35
N LEU A 40 12.49 -16.00 12.83
CA LEU A 40 12.77 -16.24 11.40
C LEU A 40 12.28 -17.64 10.97
N GLU A 41 10.99 -17.76 10.68
CA GLU A 41 10.42 -18.92 10.01
C GLU A 41 10.87 -18.94 8.55
N SER A 42 11.05 -20.14 7.99
CA SER A 42 11.38 -20.30 6.58
C SER A 42 10.32 -19.60 5.73
N ARG A 43 10.75 -18.64 4.90
CA ARG A 43 9.87 -17.94 3.97
C ARG A 43 9.97 -18.58 2.59
N GLN A 44 8.84 -18.70 1.90
CA GLN A 44 8.78 -19.26 0.57
C GLN A 44 8.09 -18.28 -0.37
N GLU A 45 8.74 -17.98 -1.49
CA GLU A 45 8.11 -17.27 -2.60
C GLU A 45 7.20 -18.22 -3.37
N ARG A 46 5.95 -17.80 -3.60
CA ARG A 46 4.98 -18.57 -4.38
C ARG A 46 3.97 -17.64 -5.06
N PRO A 47 3.45 -18.02 -6.24
CA PRO A 47 2.32 -17.32 -6.84
C PRO A 47 1.08 -17.53 -5.98
N VAL A 48 0.34 -16.45 -5.76
CA VAL A 48 -0.97 -16.47 -5.10
C VAL A 48 -1.97 -15.63 -5.90
N SER A 49 -3.22 -16.07 -5.83
CA SER A 49 -4.37 -15.45 -6.47
C SER A 49 -4.98 -14.37 -5.58
N PHE A 50 -4.92 -13.11 -6.01
CA PHE A 50 -5.65 -12.01 -5.39
C PHE A 50 -7.00 -11.83 -6.07
N GLU A 51 -8.06 -11.72 -5.27
CA GLU A 51 -9.38 -11.32 -5.74
C GLU A 51 -9.39 -9.81 -6.01
N PHE A 52 -9.86 -9.41 -7.20
CA PHE A 52 -9.97 -8.02 -7.59
C PHE A 52 -11.42 -7.64 -7.90
N HIS A 53 -11.90 -6.62 -7.19
CA HIS A 53 -13.24 -6.07 -7.29
C HIS A 53 -13.15 -4.59 -7.66
N ALA A 54 -13.99 -4.14 -8.58
CA ALA A 54 -14.09 -2.74 -8.96
C ALA A 54 -15.56 -2.34 -9.14
N SER A 55 -15.88 -1.11 -8.74
CA SER A 55 -17.17 -0.45 -8.89
C SER A 55 -16.98 0.99 -9.39
N GLY A 56 -17.96 1.53 -10.13
CA GLY A 56 -17.78 2.70 -10.98
C GLY A 56 -18.53 3.97 -10.58
N ALA A 57 -17.78 5.08 -10.62
CA ALA A 57 -18.13 6.46 -11.01
C ALA A 57 -16.80 7.19 -11.34
N ASN A 58 -16.85 8.31 -12.06
CA ASN A 58 -15.67 9.03 -12.56
C ASN A 58 -14.73 9.52 -11.43
N SER A 59 -13.49 9.04 -11.40
CA SER A 59 -12.41 9.58 -10.59
C SER A 59 -11.12 9.66 -11.41
N THR A 60 -10.26 10.65 -11.12
CA THR A 60 -9.00 10.88 -11.83
C THR A 60 -7.94 9.88 -11.37
N HIS A 61 -7.45 9.06 -12.31
CA HIS A 61 -6.51 7.96 -12.02
C HIS A 61 -5.15 8.42 -11.51
N GLU A 62 -4.68 9.58 -11.96
CA GLU A 62 -3.35 10.12 -11.61
C GLU A 62 -3.20 10.29 -10.10
N PHE A 63 -4.22 10.85 -9.45
CA PHE A 63 -4.21 11.06 -8.00
C PHE A 63 -4.19 9.74 -7.21
N VAL A 64 -4.90 8.71 -7.70
CA VAL A 64 -4.88 7.38 -7.08
C VAL A 64 -3.51 6.72 -7.24
N GLN A 65 -2.87 6.87 -8.41
CA GLN A 65 -1.53 6.33 -8.65
C GLN A 65 -0.48 6.96 -7.74
N ASP A 66 -0.51 8.28 -7.59
CA ASP A 66 0.41 8.99 -6.69
C ASP A 66 0.21 8.57 -5.23
N ALA A 67 -1.04 8.41 -4.79
CA ALA A 67 -1.34 7.94 -3.44
C ALA A 67 -0.87 6.50 -3.20
N LEU A 68 -1.06 5.60 -4.18
CA LEU A 68 -0.54 4.24 -4.13
C LEU A 68 0.99 4.20 -4.12
N GLN A 69 1.64 5.08 -4.90
CA GLN A 69 3.09 5.20 -4.90
C GLN A 69 3.62 5.67 -3.54
N GLY A 70 2.95 6.65 -2.91
CA GLY A 70 3.30 7.10 -1.56
C GLY A 70 3.13 5.99 -0.51
N LEU A 71 2.06 5.19 -0.61
CA LEU A 71 1.82 4.07 0.29
C LEU A 71 2.84 2.94 0.11
N GLU A 72 3.19 2.60 -1.14
CA GLU A 72 4.27 1.65 -1.44
C GLU A 72 5.59 2.11 -0.81
N SER A 73 5.99 3.36 -1.05
CA SER A 73 7.22 3.93 -0.48
C SER A 73 7.19 3.94 1.05
N TYR A 74 6.04 4.22 1.67
CA TYR A 74 5.89 4.16 3.12
C TYR A 74 6.18 2.75 3.66
N PHE A 75 5.62 1.71 3.04
CA PHE A 75 5.90 0.33 3.44
C PHE A 75 7.35 -0.08 3.21
N GLU A 76 8.04 0.48 2.21
CA GLU A 76 9.45 0.20 1.92
C GLU A 76 10.44 0.78 2.96
N GLU A 77 10.04 1.79 3.74
CA GLU A 77 10.89 2.37 4.80
C GLU A 77 11.15 1.37 5.94
N SER A 78 12.38 1.33 6.46
CA SER A 78 12.83 0.35 7.48
C SER A 78 12.01 0.39 8.76
N ASP A 79 11.47 1.54 9.13
CA ASP A 79 10.85 1.76 10.43
C ASP A 79 9.35 1.43 10.44
N ASN A 80 8.78 1.19 9.26
CA ASN A 80 7.35 0.91 9.07
C ASN A 80 7.04 -0.61 9.02
N CYS A 81 8.04 -1.46 9.27
CA CYS A 81 7.96 -2.93 9.14
C CYS A 81 6.97 -3.64 10.08
N LEU A 82 6.37 -2.93 11.05
CA LEU A 82 5.42 -3.52 12.01
C LEU A 82 3.98 -3.06 11.80
N LYS A 83 3.73 -2.18 10.82
CA LYS A 83 2.39 -1.63 10.60
C LYS A 83 1.63 -2.51 9.62
N GLU A 84 0.76 -3.35 10.15
CA GLU A 84 -0.11 -4.19 9.34
C GLU A 84 -1.24 -3.37 8.70
N MET A 85 -1.67 -2.28 9.33
CA MET A 85 -2.81 -1.46 8.93
C MET A 85 -2.39 -0.03 8.62
N ILE A 86 -2.75 0.48 7.45
CA ILE A 86 -2.56 1.89 7.08
C ILE A 86 -3.81 2.39 6.38
N THR A 87 -4.21 3.62 6.71
CA THR A 87 -5.27 4.34 5.98
C THR A 87 -4.74 5.71 5.59
N ILE A 88 -4.93 6.09 4.34
CA ILE A 88 -4.62 7.40 3.78
C ILE A 88 -5.93 8.00 3.32
N SER A 89 -6.28 9.18 3.84
CA SER A 89 -7.44 9.95 3.38
C SER A 89 -7.01 11.33 2.93
N VAL A 90 -7.36 11.70 1.70
CA VAL A 90 -7.08 13.00 1.10
C VAL A 90 -8.28 13.43 0.25
N LEU A 91 -8.95 14.51 0.65
CA LEU A 91 -10.23 14.92 0.04
C LEU A 91 -11.22 13.76 0.08
N ASP A 92 -11.77 13.37 -1.07
CA ASP A 92 -12.73 12.27 -1.21
C ASP A 92 -12.05 10.92 -1.48
N LEU A 93 -10.71 10.86 -1.54
CA LEU A 93 -9.95 9.61 -1.66
C LEU A 93 -9.67 9.05 -0.28
N THR A 94 -10.05 7.80 -0.05
CA THR A 94 -9.59 6.97 1.05
C THR A 94 -8.98 5.68 0.52
N ILE A 95 -7.74 5.40 0.90
CA ILE A 95 -7.07 4.12 0.64
C ILE A 95 -6.81 3.47 1.99
N ALA A 96 -7.26 2.24 2.20
CA ALA A 96 -6.76 1.42 3.31
C ALA A 96 -6.04 0.19 2.81
N SER A 97 -4.98 -0.17 3.51
CA SER A 97 -4.26 -1.40 3.31
C SER A 97 -4.19 -2.22 4.59
N PHE A 98 -4.16 -3.53 4.42
CA PHE A 98 -3.79 -4.49 5.42
C PHE A 98 -2.72 -5.43 4.85
N ILE A 99 -1.59 -5.58 5.53
CA ILE A 99 -0.53 -6.53 5.18
C ILE A 99 -0.19 -7.30 6.45
N GLY A 100 -0.63 -8.56 6.55
CA GLY A 100 -0.34 -9.40 7.70
C GLY A 100 1.16 -9.68 7.84
N LYS A 101 1.64 -9.79 9.08
CA LYS A 101 3.06 -10.02 9.42
C LYS A 101 3.71 -11.29 8.82
N GLY A 102 2.90 -12.25 8.38
CA GLY A 102 3.35 -13.45 7.69
C GLY A 102 3.86 -13.15 6.28
N VAL A 103 3.44 -12.04 5.67
CA VAL A 103 3.88 -11.60 4.33
C VAL A 103 5.17 -10.80 4.44
N ALA A 104 6.17 -11.17 3.64
CA ALA A 104 7.46 -10.52 3.65
C ALA A 104 7.38 -9.14 2.98
N LYS A 105 8.20 -8.21 3.48
CA LYS A 105 8.34 -6.86 2.94
C LYS A 105 8.70 -6.83 1.45
N SER A 106 9.52 -7.78 1.00
CA SER A 106 9.87 -8.00 -0.41
C SER A 106 8.65 -8.12 -1.33
N SER A 107 7.49 -8.54 -0.79
CA SER A 107 6.25 -8.72 -1.55
C SER A 107 5.46 -7.43 -1.76
N VAL A 108 5.73 -6.37 -0.99
CA VAL A 108 4.99 -5.09 -1.06
C VAL A 108 5.06 -4.53 -2.48
N LYS A 109 6.26 -4.33 -3.02
CA LYS A 109 6.45 -3.73 -4.34
C LYS A 109 5.77 -4.51 -5.47
N PRO A 110 5.89 -5.85 -5.57
CA PRO A 110 5.12 -6.65 -6.53
C PRO A 110 3.60 -6.44 -6.41
N ILE A 111 3.06 -6.44 -5.18
CA ILE A 111 1.63 -6.24 -4.92
C ILE A 111 1.17 -4.87 -5.43
N PHE A 112 1.87 -3.80 -5.05
CA PHE A 112 1.54 -2.44 -5.45
C PHE A 112 1.73 -2.19 -6.95
N SER A 113 2.76 -2.79 -7.56
CA SER A 113 3.01 -2.67 -9.00
C SER A 113 1.86 -3.28 -9.81
N GLN A 114 1.44 -4.50 -9.49
CA GLN A 114 0.32 -5.16 -10.15
C GLN A 114 -1.00 -4.40 -9.95
N LEU A 115 -1.24 -3.86 -8.76
CA LEU A 115 -2.43 -3.05 -8.49
C LEU A 115 -2.44 -1.76 -9.32
N LYS A 116 -1.32 -1.04 -9.40
CA LYS A 116 -1.19 0.19 -10.21
C LYS A 116 -1.39 -0.10 -11.69
N GLU A 117 -0.81 -1.18 -12.21
CA GLU A 117 -1.01 -1.60 -13.60
C GLU A 117 -2.50 -1.93 -13.85
N LYS A 118 -3.12 -2.70 -12.96
CA LYS A 118 -4.54 -3.04 -13.07
C LYS A 118 -5.41 -1.79 -13.07
N ILE A 119 -5.20 -0.86 -12.15
CA ILE A 119 -5.95 0.40 -12.06
C ILE A 119 -5.76 1.24 -13.32
N SER A 120 -4.55 1.31 -13.86
CA SER A 120 -4.25 2.03 -15.12
C SER A 120 -5.02 1.45 -16.31
N SER A 121 -5.38 0.17 -16.27
CA SER A 121 -6.16 -0.50 -17.32
C SER A 121 -7.68 -0.30 -17.16
N LEU A 122 -8.15 0.12 -15.99
CA LEU A 122 -9.58 0.36 -15.75
C LEU A 122 -9.97 1.73 -16.28
N SER A 123 -11.21 1.88 -16.72
CA SER A 123 -11.77 3.20 -17.03
C SER A 123 -12.25 3.96 -15.77
N MET A 124 -12.50 3.26 -14.65
CA MET A 124 -13.11 3.82 -13.44
C MET A 124 -12.58 3.13 -12.17
N VAL A 125 -12.42 3.89 -11.06
CA VAL A 125 -11.74 3.43 -9.83
C VAL A 125 -12.52 3.75 -8.54
N HIS A 126 -13.83 4.01 -8.62
CA HIS A 126 -14.59 4.59 -7.50
C HIS A 126 -14.53 3.76 -6.21
N GLY A 127 -14.78 2.46 -6.31
CA GLY A 127 -14.61 1.51 -5.22
C GLY A 127 -13.85 0.31 -5.74
N THR A 128 -12.56 0.22 -5.43
CA THR A 128 -11.68 -0.87 -5.85
C THR A 128 -11.19 -1.61 -4.63
N THR A 129 -11.21 -2.94 -4.66
CA THR A 129 -10.63 -3.76 -3.60
C THR A 129 -9.85 -4.91 -4.21
N MET A 130 -8.59 -5.05 -3.80
CA MET A 130 -7.74 -6.19 -4.10
C MET A 130 -7.44 -6.90 -2.79
N GLN A 131 -7.73 -8.19 -2.69
CA GLN A 131 -7.55 -8.93 -1.44
C GLN A 131 -7.08 -10.37 -1.65
N LEU A 132 -6.28 -10.84 -0.70
CA LEU A 132 -5.83 -12.21 -0.51
C LEU A 132 -6.23 -12.61 0.90
N CYS A 133 -7.25 -13.45 1.01
CA CYS A 133 -7.93 -13.83 2.24
C CYS A 133 -8.65 -15.17 2.03
N GLY A 134 -9.23 -15.74 3.08
CA GLY A 134 -9.91 -17.04 2.98
C GLY A 134 -8.96 -18.23 2.81
N ASN A 135 -9.49 -19.41 2.44
CA ASN A 135 -8.71 -20.65 2.24
C ASN A 135 -7.77 -21.02 3.40
N SER A 136 -8.27 -20.95 4.63
CA SER A 136 -7.51 -21.22 5.87
C SER A 136 -6.37 -20.23 6.16
N ARG A 137 -6.29 -19.09 5.46
CA ARG A 137 -5.38 -17.99 5.81
C ARG A 137 -5.86 -17.35 7.11
N THR A 138 -4.93 -17.11 8.01
CA THR A 138 -5.14 -16.25 9.19
C THR A 138 -4.97 -14.79 8.81
N SER A 139 -5.24 -13.87 9.74
CA SER A 139 -4.90 -12.46 9.56
C SER A 139 -3.41 -12.25 9.28
N GLU A 140 -2.53 -13.14 9.76
CA GLU A 140 -1.09 -13.04 9.50
C GLU A 140 -0.73 -13.22 8.02
N HIS A 141 -1.55 -13.94 7.26
CA HIS A 141 -1.37 -14.20 5.83
C HIS A 141 -2.46 -13.54 4.98
N THR A 142 -3.10 -12.50 5.52
CA THR A 142 -4.09 -11.72 4.79
C THR A 142 -3.44 -10.47 4.21
N VAL A 143 -3.76 -10.15 2.96
CA VAL A 143 -3.36 -8.91 2.31
C VAL A 143 -4.59 -8.27 1.71
N GLY A 144 -4.75 -6.97 1.89
CA GLY A 144 -5.86 -6.22 1.32
C GLY A 144 -5.45 -4.80 1.01
N ILE A 145 -5.93 -4.28 -0.12
CA ILE A 145 -5.87 -2.85 -0.46
C ILE A 145 -7.23 -2.47 -1.01
N THR A 146 -7.84 -1.45 -0.42
CA THR A 146 -9.12 -0.90 -0.88
C THR A 146 -8.98 0.59 -1.13
N ILE A 147 -9.64 1.06 -2.17
CA ILE A 147 -9.61 2.43 -2.67
C ILE A 147 -11.07 2.84 -2.81
N ASP A 148 -11.44 3.87 -2.06
CA ASP A 148 -12.73 4.52 -2.13
C ASP A 148 -12.51 5.97 -2.54
N THR A 149 -13.23 6.44 -3.57
CA THR A 149 -13.21 7.84 -3.99
C THR A 149 -14.51 8.57 -3.66
N SER A 150 -15.31 8.05 -2.74
CA SER A 150 -16.55 8.67 -2.24
C SER A 150 -16.33 9.48 -0.96
N GLY A 151 -15.21 9.25 -0.29
CA GLY A 151 -14.93 9.78 1.04
C GLY A 151 -15.53 8.94 2.17
N ASP A 152 -16.05 7.74 1.87
CA ASP A 152 -16.62 6.84 2.88
C ASP A 152 -15.52 6.06 3.62
N ALA A 153 -14.83 6.76 4.51
CA ALA A 153 -13.82 6.16 5.37
C ALA A 153 -14.39 5.04 6.27
N THR A 154 -15.70 5.07 6.58
CA THR A 154 -16.32 4.04 7.43
C THR A 154 -16.42 2.70 6.71
N ALA A 155 -16.76 2.73 5.42
CA ALA A 155 -16.74 1.53 4.58
C ALA A 155 -15.32 0.95 4.50
N THR A 156 -14.32 1.80 4.26
CA THR A 156 -12.91 1.40 4.18
C THR A 156 -12.40 0.78 5.49
N GLU A 157 -12.72 1.37 6.64
CA GLU A 157 -12.36 0.82 7.96
C GLU A 157 -13.01 -0.54 8.23
N LYS A 158 -14.28 -0.72 7.82
CA LYS A 158 -14.98 -2.01 8.00
C LYS A 158 -14.29 -3.13 7.22
N ILE A 159 -13.87 -2.84 5.99
CA ILE A 159 -13.10 -3.75 5.15
C ILE A 159 -11.78 -4.13 5.85
N GLN A 160 -11.03 -3.12 6.33
CA GLN A 160 -9.75 -3.35 7.00
C GLN A 160 -9.88 -4.18 8.28
N ARG A 161 -10.97 -4.00 9.05
CA ARG A 161 -11.27 -4.83 10.23
C ARG A 161 -11.55 -6.29 9.85
N ALA A 162 -12.16 -6.57 8.70
CA ALA A 162 -12.36 -7.94 8.22
C ALA A 162 -11.03 -8.63 7.94
N TRP A 163 -10.11 -7.94 7.25
CA TRP A 163 -8.76 -8.46 7.02
C TRP A 163 -7.97 -8.70 8.30
N GLY A 164 -8.12 -7.83 9.30
CA GLY A 164 -7.55 -8.04 10.64
C GLY A 164 -8.05 -9.30 11.36
N ARG A 165 -9.18 -9.87 10.93
CA ARG A 165 -9.71 -11.17 11.41
C ARG A 165 -9.35 -12.34 10.49
N GLY A 166 -8.67 -12.09 9.38
CA GLY A 166 -8.40 -13.09 8.33
C GLY A 166 -9.58 -13.33 7.38
N GLU A 167 -10.62 -12.50 7.45
CA GLU A 167 -11.83 -12.62 6.64
C GLU A 167 -11.70 -11.81 5.35
N CYS A 168 -12.22 -12.35 4.24
CA CYS A 168 -12.45 -11.55 3.05
C CYS A 168 -13.55 -10.53 3.31
N ALA A 169 -13.34 -9.30 2.88
CA ALA A 169 -14.34 -8.28 3.01
C ALA A 169 -15.46 -8.50 1.99
N GLU A 170 -16.71 -8.37 2.44
CA GLU A 170 -17.86 -8.29 1.55
C GLU A 170 -17.84 -6.92 0.87
N VAL A 171 -17.47 -6.91 -0.41
CA VAL A 171 -17.39 -5.69 -1.21
C VAL A 171 -18.51 -5.66 -2.23
N SER A 172 -19.18 -4.51 -2.32
CA SER A 172 -20.21 -4.27 -3.33
C SER A 172 -19.54 -3.97 -4.66
N GLY A 173 -19.80 -4.76 -5.70
CA GLY A 173 -19.20 -4.60 -7.02
C GLY A 173 -19.20 -5.91 -7.81
N LEU A 174 -18.91 -5.84 -9.11
CA LEU A 174 -18.69 -7.03 -9.93
C LEU A 174 -17.29 -7.58 -9.63
N VAL A 175 -17.19 -8.88 -9.32
CA VAL A 175 -15.92 -9.62 -9.37
C VAL A 175 -15.39 -9.47 -10.78
N THR A 176 -14.26 -8.79 -10.95
CA THR A 176 -13.78 -8.41 -12.29
C THR A 176 -12.58 -9.22 -12.73
N SER A 177 -11.79 -9.80 -11.83
CA SER A 177 -10.66 -10.69 -12.20
C SER A 177 -9.94 -11.28 -10.98
N THR A 178 -9.10 -12.28 -11.24
CA THR A 178 -8.02 -12.71 -10.35
C THR A 178 -6.69 -12.14 -10.82
N LEU A 179 -5.82 -11.71 -9.90
CA LEU A 179 -4.45 -11.30 -10.19
C LEU A 179 -3.47 -12.30 -9.57
N GLU A 180 -2.63 -12.92 -10.39
CA GLU A 180 -1.56 -13.79 -9.91
C GLU A 180 -0.33 -12.95 -9.56
N ILE A 181 0.11 -13.03 -8.31
CA ILE A 181 1.27 -12.27 -7.81
C ILE A 181 2.16 -13.23 -7.02
N SER A 182 3.46 -13.25 -7.33
CA SER A 182 4.44 -13.95 -6.50
C SER A 182 4.67 -13.16 -5.22
N ILE A 183 4.42 -13.78 -4.07
CA ILE A 183 4.68 -13.21 -2.76
C ILE A 183 5.51 -14.18 -1.92
N GLU A 184 6.34 -13.62 -1.06
CA GLU A 184 7.11 -14.35 -0.06
C GLU A 184 6.34 -14.35 1.26
N GLU A 185 5.99 -15.54 1.76
CA GLU A 185 5.25 -15.72 3.01
C GLU A 185 6.03 -16.64 3.95
N ALA A 186 5.93 -16.39 5.26
CA ALA A 186 6.34 -17.36 6.28
C ALA A 186 5.53 -18.65 6.12
N ALA A 187 6.14 -19.79 6.42
CA ALA A 187 5.45 -21.07 6.42
C ALA A 187 4.25 -21.02 7.39
N VAL A 188 3.07 -21.37 6.92
CA VAL A 188 1.91 -21.58 7.79
C VAL A 188 2.25 -22.78 8.66
N ALA A 189 2.39 -22.59 9.97
CA ALA A 189 2.56 -23.72 10.88
C ALA A 189 1.36 -24.66 10.71
N GLU A 190 1.59 -25.86 10.20
CA GLU A 190 0.56 -26.90 10.19
C GLU A 190 0.21 -27.19 11.64
N THR A 191 -0.92 -26.65 12.09
CA THR A 191 -1.49 -27.03 13.37
C THR A 191 -1.98 -28.47 13.20
N THR A 192 -1.12 -29.43 13.52
CA THR A 192 -1.50 -30.83 13.65
C THR A 192 -2.60 -30.91 14.71
N GLN A 193 -3.86 -31.03 14.27
CA GLN A 193 -4.96 -31.38 15.17
C GLN A 193 -4.68 -32.80 15.68
N VAL A 194 -4.43 -32.91 16.98
CA VAL A 194 -4.38 -34.18 17.74
C VAL A 194 -5.78 -34.55 18.19
#